data_AF-A0A349N5G4-F1
#
_entry.id   AF-A0A349N5G4-F1
#
_cell.length_a   1.000
_cell.length_b   1.000
_cell.length_c   1.000
_cell.angle_alpha   90.00
_cell.angle_beta   90.00
_cell.angle_gamma   90.00
#
_symmetry.space_group_name_H-M   'P 1'
#
loop_
_entity.id
_entity.type
_entity.pdbx_description
1 polymer ?
#
loop_
_entity_poly.entity_id
_entity_poly.type
_entity_poly.pdbx_seq_one_letter_code
_entity_poly.pdbx_strand_id
1 'polypeptide(L)' 'HGGTGNSFDWRQASALSAEVKQKMILAGGLNPQNVGDAINRVKPFGVDVSSGIEAAKGRKDIIKMKQFFEGVRRA' A
#
# COMPACT_ATOMS: atom_id res chain seq x y z
N HIS A 1 -13.65 -8.18 -3.74
CA HIS A 1 -13.12 -8.69 -2.46
C HIS A 1 -11.74 -8.10 -2.22
N GLY A 2 -11.58 -7.23 -1.23
CA GLY A 2 -10.29 -6.74 -0.75
C GLY A 2 -9.98 -7.35 0.62
N GLY A 3 -8.71 -7.66 0.90
CA GLY A 3 -8.28 -8.05 2.25
C GLY A 3 -7.85 -9.50 2.46
N THR A 4 -7.48 -10.27 1.43
CA THR A 4 -7.02 -11.66 1.59
C THR A 4 -5.56 -11.80 2.08
N GLY A 5 -4.85 -10.70 2.34
CA GLY A 5 -3.45 -10.74 2.78
C GLY A 5 -2.44 -11.12 1.67
N ASN A 6 -2.91 -11.53 0.49
CA ASN A 6 -2.08 -11.74 -0.68
C ASN A 6 -1.77 -10.39 -1.32
N SER A 7 -0.49 -10.04 -1.47
CA SER A 7 -0.05 -8.84 -2.19
C SER A 7 -0.63 -8.85 -3.61
N PHE A 8 -1.37 -7.80 -3.95
CA PHE A 8 -1.96 -7.60 -5.28
C PHE A 8 -0.84 -7.48 -6.33
N ASP A 9 -1.01 -8.03 -7.53
CA ASP A 9 -0.02 -7.89 -8.61
C ASP A 9 -0.04 -6.46 -9.17
N TRP A 10 0.80 -5.61 -8.60
CA TRP A 10 0.91 -4.17 -8.92
C TRP A 10 1.32 -3.88 -10.37
N ARG A 11 1.75 -4.90 -11.14
CA ARG A 11 2.00 -4.75 -12.58
C ARG A 11 0.77 -4.29 -13.33
N GLN A 12 -0.40 -4.82 -13.00
CA GLN A 12 -1.64 -4.45 -13.69
C GLN A 12 -2.05 -3.01 -13.38
N ALA A 13 -1.87 -2.56 -12.13
CA ALA A 13 -2.12 -1.16 -11.76
C ALA A 13 -1.16 -0.19 -12.45
N SER A 14 0.10 -0.60 -12.67
CA SER A 14 1.10 0.25 -13.34
C SER A 14 0.78 0.55 -14.81
N ALA A 15 -0.06 -0.24 -15.47
CA ALA A 15 -0.44 -0.07 -16.87
C ALA A 15 -1.51 1.01 -17.12
N LEU A 16 -2.05 1.63 -16.07
CA LEU A 16 -3.05 2.69 -16.18
C LEU A 16 -2.44 4.03 -16.65
N SER A 17 -3.24 4.85 -17.33
CA SER A 17 -2.84 6.18 -17.80
C SER A 17 -2.55 7.14 -16.63
N ALA A 18 -1.82 8.22 -16.91
CA ALA A 18 -1.43 9.20 -15.89
C ALA A 18 -2.63 9.90 -15.22
N GLU A 19 -3.68 10.23 -15.98
CA GLU A 19 -4.89 10.88 -15.43
C GLU A 19 -5.59 9.98 -14.40
N VAL A 20 -5.68 8.68 -14.69
CA VAL A 20 -6.28 7.71 -13.77
C VAL A 20 -5.41 7.52 -12.53
N LYS A 21 -4.08 7.45 -12.70
CA LYS A 21 -3.13 7.35 -11.58
C LYS A 21 -3.24 8.52 -10.61
N GLN A 22 -3.46 9.74 -11.09
CA GLN A 22 -3.67 10.93 -10.24
C GLN A 22 -4.95 10.90 -9.40
N LYS A 23 -5.86 9.94 -9.63
CA LYS A 23 -7.09 9.76 -8.85
C LYS A 23 -7.16 8.37 -8.18
N MET A 24 -6.11 7.57 -8.28
CA MET A 24 -6.11 6.17 -7.84
C MET A 24 -5.53 6.01 -6.44
N ILE A 25 -6.28 5.34 -5.57
CA ILE A 25 -5.79 4.82 -4.29
C ILE A 25 -5.36 3.36 -4.45
N LEU A 26 -4.10 3.06 -4.13
CA LEU A 26 -3.59 1.69 -4.12
C LEU A 26 -3.84 1.04 -2.76
N ALA A 27 -4.51 -0.11 -2.75
CA ALA A 27 -4.81 -0.87 -1.54
C ALA A 27 -4.46 -2.36 -1.73
N GLY A 28 -4.54 -3.12 -0.65
CA GLY A 28 -4.43 -4.58 -0.67
C GLY A 28 -3.01 -5.11 -0.48
N GLY A 29 -2.77 -5.74 0.66
CA GLY A 29 -1.50 -6.40 0.98
C GLY A 29 -0.30 -5.46 1.18
N LEU A 30 -0.54 -4.16 1.33
CA LEU A 30 0.49 -3.18 1.67
C LEU A 30 0.94 -3.36 3.13
N ASN A 31 2.23 -3.22 3.37
CA ASN A 31 2.90 -3.34 4.67
C ASN A 31 4.18 -2.47 4.70
N PRO A 32 4.85 -2.34 5.85
CA PRO A 32 6.04 -1.50 5.95
C PRO A 32 7.20 -1.90 5.03
N GLN A 33 7.27 -3.19 4.65
CA GLN A 33 8.35 -3.73 3.83
C GLN A 33 8.15 -3.46 2.34
N ASN A 34 6.92 -3.24 1.88
CA ASN A 34 6.60 -3.21 0.45
C ASN A 34 5.96 -1.90 -0.05
N VAL A 35 5.50 -1.02 0.86
CA VAL A 35 4.78 0.20 0.47
C VAL A 35 5.64 1.15 -0.38
N GLY A 36 6.94 1.26 -0.08
CA GLY A 36 7.85 2.11 -0.85
C GLY A 36 7.98 1.67 -2.31
N ASP A 37 8.21 0.37 -2.52
CA ASP A 37 8.31 -0.21 -3.86
C ASP A 37 6.98 -0.14 -4.61
N ALA A 38 5.87 -0.37 -3.91
CA ALA A 38 4.53 -0.27 -4.48
C ALA A 38 4.24 1.14 -5.00
N ILE A 39 4.53 2.17 -4.19
CA ILE A 39 4.39 3.58 -4.60
C ILE A 39 5.30 3.86 -5.79
N ASN A 40 6.56 3.43 -5.74
CA ASN A 40 7.51 3.72 -6.82
C ASN A 40 7.15 3.10 -8.16
N ARG A 41 6.60 1.90 -8.15
CA ARG A 41 6.21 1.19 -9.35
C ARG A 41 4.88 1.67 -9.93
N VAL A 42 3.92 1.96 -9.06
CA VAL A 42 2.53 2.25 -9.47
C VAL A 42 2.29 3.75 -9.65
N LYS A 43 3.02 4.58 -8.89
CA LYS A 43 2.83 6.04 -8.76
C LYS A 43 1.36 6.41 -8.49
N PRO A 44 0.73 5.86 -7.43
CA PRO A 44 -0.67 6.16 -7.12
C PRO A 44 -0.82 7.55 -6.51
N PHE A 45 -2.04 8.09 -6.50
CA PHE A 45 -2.37 9.31 -5.76
C PHE A 45 -2.25 9.11 -4.25
N GLY A 46 -2.64 7.94 -3.75
CA GLY A 46 -2.53 7.59 -2.34
C GLY A 46 -2.48 6.09 -2.11
N VAL A 47 -2.23 5.69 -0.87
CA VAL A 47 -2.22 4.30 -0.44
C VAL A 47 -3.18 4.10 0.72
N ASP A 48 -3.86 2.94 0.75
CA ASP A 48 -4.71 2.50 1.86
C ASP A 48 -4.18 1.20 2.46
N VAL A 49 -4.07 1.17 3.79
CA VAL A 49 -3.52 0.03 4.52
C VAL A 49 -4.41 -0.33 5.71
N SER A 50 -4.70 -1.62 5.83
CA SER A 50 -5.46 -2.15 6.96
C SER A 50 -4.67 -3.23 7.71
N SER A 51 -4.67 -4.47 7.24
CA SER A 51 -4.07 -5.60 7.97
C SER A 51 -2.53 -5.58 8.03
N GLY A 52 -1.86 -4.93 7.08
CA GLY A 52 -0.39 -4.88 7.05
C GLY A 52 0.26 -4.08 8.20
N ILE A 53 -0.54 -3.32 8.95
CA ILE A 53 -0.12 -2.56 10.14
C ILE A 53 -0.81 -3.07 11.42
N GLU A 54 -1.38 -4.27 11.39
CA GLU A 54 -2.01 -4.90 12.55
C GLU A 54 -1.04 -5.82 13.32
N ALA A 55 -1.17 -5.83 14.64
CA ALA A 55 -0.54 -6.85 15.51
C ALA A 55 -1.41 -8.12 15.56
N ALA A 56 -2.72 -7.94 15.52
CA ALA A 56 -3.75 -8.98 15.43
C ALA A 56 -4.97 -8.40 14.72
N LYS A 57 -5.89 -9.25 14.23
CA LYS A 57 -7.08 -8.82 13.47
C LYS A 57 -7.81 -7.68 14.17
N GLY A 58 -7.88 -6.50 13.53
CA GLY A 58 -8.53 -5.30 14.05
C GLY A 58 -7.76 -4.51 15.11
N ARG A 59 -6.55 -4.94 15.51
CA ARG A 59 -5.69 -4.25 16.48
C ARG A 59 -4.44 -3.71 15.79
N LYS A 60 -4.37 -2.38 15.64
CA LYS A 60 -3.23 -1.69 15.02
C LYS A 60 -1.97 -1.79 15.89
N ASP A 61 -0.82 -1.88 15.23
CA ASP A 61 0.51 -1.89 15.83
C ASP A 61 1.20 -0.55 15.56
N ILE A 62 1.51 0.20 16.62
CA ILE A 62 2.09 1.53 16.49
C ILE A 62 3.49 1.53 15.86
N ILE A 63 4.27 0.46 16.06
CA ILE A 63 5.60 0.31 15.48
C ILE A 63 5.46 0.08 13.98
N LYS A 64 4.58 -0.85 13.57
CA LYS A 64 4.32 -1.10 12.15
C LYS A 64 3.74 0.14 11.45
N MET A 65 2.87 0.90 12.11
CA MET A 65 2.36 2.16 11.57
C MET A 65 3.48 3.16 11.31
N LYS A 66 4.39 3.37 12.28
CA LYS A 66 5.55 4.25 12.11
C LYS A 66 6.42 3.81 10.94
N GLN A 67 6.78 2.54 10.88
CA GLN A 67 7.58 1.97 9.80
C GLN A 67 6.87 2.09 8.43
N PHE A 68 5.55 1.92 8.39
CA PHE A 68 4.76 2.12 7.17
C PHE A 68 4.87 3.57 6.68
N PHE A 69 4.68 4.54 7.56
CA PHE A 69 4.82 5.96 7.20
C PHE A 69 6.24 6.31 6.76
N GLU A 70 7.26 5.73 7.38
CA GLU A 70 8.65 5.89 6.92
C GLU A 70 8.88 5.27 5.54
N GLY A 71 8.28 4.11 5.25
CA GLY A 71 8.29 3.50 3.93
C GLY A 71 7.63 4.40 2.87
N VAL A 72 6.48 4.99 3.20
CA VAL A 72 5.78 5.96 2.33
C VAL A 72 6.63 7.20 2.07
N ARG A 73 7.27 7.77 3.09
CA ARG A 73 8.07 9.00 2.95
C ARG A 73 9.37 8.80 2.17
N ARG A 74 9.90 7.58 2.14
CA ARG A 74 11.12 7.23 1.39
C ARG A 74 10.84 6.89 -0.07
N ALA A 75 9.57 6.75 -0.44
CA ALA A 75 9.14 6.33 -1.76
C ALA A 75 9.24 7.46 -2.80
#